data_AF-A0A971ZP89-F1
#
_entry.id   AF-A0A971ZP89-F1
#
_cell.length_a   1.000
_cell.length_b   1.000
_cell.length_c   1.000
_cell.angle_alpha   90.00
_cell.angle_beta   90.00
_cell.angle_gamma   90.00
#
_symmetry.space_group_name_H-M   'P 1'
#
loop_
_entity.id
_entity.type
_entity.pdbx_description
1 polymer ?
#
loop_
_entity_poly.entity_id
_entity_poly.type
_entity_poly.pdbx_seq_one_letter_code
_entity_poly.pdbx_strand_id
1 'polypeptide(L)'
;MTVDEQIAELTRQVSGQGLRAVFPALVFAVAGLVVAGAWTENPVLYAAAGVGAVLTFAVRQVVPHLSNAALGLREGWRQEGTVEIGISRWKDAESNEYETYEGRIAVAGQPLWEMEFAQPRNWQPVQGRFEARLVFLRGVAWPVAVVTADGLLYPRVRPRRAGRT
;
A
#
# COMPACT_ATOMS: atom_id res chain seq x y z
N MET A 1 8.82 -11.56 15.39
CA MET A 1 7.46 -11.00 15.38
C MET A 1 6.58 -11.97 14.61
N THR A 2 5.50 -12.45 15.19
CA THR A 2 4.62 -13.45 14.53
C THR A 2 3.72 -12.77 13.49
N VAL A 3 3.14 -13.57 12.58
CA VAL A 3 2.20 -13.07 11.57
C VAL A 3 1.00 -12.37 12.22
N ASP A 4 0.50 -12.91 13.34
CA ASP A 4 -0.62 -12.32 14.09
C ASP A 4 -0.25 -10.96 14.69
N GLU A 5 0.99 -10.78 15.17
CA GLU A 5 1.49 -9.49 15.65
C GLU A 5 1.59 -8.47 14.51
N GLN A 6 2.01 -8.88 13.31
CA GLN A 6 2.06 -7.99 12.13
C GLN A 6 0.66 -7.55 11.71
N ILE A 7 -0.30 -8.47 11.72
CA ILE A 7 -1.70 -8.19 11.43
C ILE A 7 -2.28 -7.24 12.49
N ALA A 8 -2.00 -7.48 13.77
CA ALA A 8 -2.48 -6.64 14.86
C ALA A 8 -1.91 -5.22 14.79
N GLU A 9 -0.62 -5.08 14.47
CA GLU A 9 0.03 -3.77 14.34
C GLU A 9 -0.51 -2.98 13.13
N LEU A 10 -0.62 -3.62 11.96
CA LEU A 10 -1.19 -3.01 10.77
C LEU A 10 -2.65 -2.59 11.00
N THR A 11 -3.42 -3.46 11.67
CA THR A 11 -4.80 -3.16 12.02
C THR A 11 -4.89 -2.03 13.03
N ARG A 12 -4.01 -2.00 14.05
CA ARG A 12 -3.97 -0.94 15.07
C ARG A 12 -3.63 0.41 14.43
N GLN A 13 -2.60 0.44 13.59
CA GLN A 13 -2.15 1.64 12.89
C GLN A 13 -3.26 2.24 12.02
N VAL A 14 -4.05 1.40 11.34
CA VAL A 14 -5.17 1.83 10.49
C VAL A 14 -6.47 2.10 11.26
N SER A 15 -6.70 1.40 12.38
CA SER A 15 -7.92 1.53 13.19
C SER A 15 -8.05 2.86 13.91
N GLY A 16 -6.97 3.63 14.04
CA GLY A 16 -7.04 5.02 14.46
C GLY A 16 -7.89 5.81 13.47
N GLN A 17 -8.98 6.42 13.94
CA GLN A 17 -9.83 7.37 13.20
C GLN A 17 -9.04 8.39 12.35
N GLY A 18 -7.77 8.65 12.72
CA GLY A 18 -6.83 9.49 11.98
C GLY A 18 -6.70 9.16 10.50
N LEU A 19 -6.49 7.90 10.08
CA LEU A 19 -6.14 7.61 8.67
C LEU A 19 -7.26 7.92 7.67
N ARG A 20 -8.53 7.78 8.07
CA ARG A 20 -9.68 8.20 7.25
C ARG A 20 -9.82 9.71 7.15
N ALA A 21 -9.40 10.44 8.20
CA ALA A 21 -9.45 11.90 8.25
C ALA A 21 -8.19 12.59 7.70
N VAL A 22 -7.07 11.88 7.53
CA VAL A 22 -5.80 12.44 7.05
C VAL A 22 -5.96 13.09 5.68
N PHE A 23 -6.57 12.41 4.71
CA PHE A 23 -6.73 12.98 3.36
C PHE A 23 -7.60 14.26 3.36
N PRO A 24 -8.83 14.28 3.92
CA PRO A 24 -9.59 15.52 3.97
C PRO A 24 -8.89 16.61 4.79
N ALA A 25 -8.24 16.29 5.90
CA ALA A 25 -7.48 17.27 6.69
C ALA A 25 -6.33 17.91 5.88
N LEU A 26 -5.59 17.12 5.09
CA LEU A 26 -4.54 17.63 4.21
C LEU A 26 -5.12 18.54 3.11
N VAL A 27 -6.26 18.17 2.51
CA VAL A 27 -6.94 19.02 1.52
C VAL A 27 -7.35 20.36 2.13
N PHE A 28 -7.92 20.36 3.34
CA PHE A 28 -8.28 21.59 4.04
C PHE A 28 -7.05 22.43 4.42
N ALA A 29 -5.95 21.81 4.82
CA ALA A 29 -4.70 22.52 5.12
C ALA A 29 -4.13 23.20 3.86
N VAL A 30 -4.09 22.50 2.72
CA VAL A 30 -3.64 23.07 1.43
C VAL A 30 -4.56 24.21 0.99
N ALA A 31 -5.89 24.02 1.07
CA ALA A 31 -6.85 25.07 0.75
C ALA A 31 -6.68 26.31 1.66
N GLY A 32 -6.45 26.08 2.96
CA GLY A 32 -6.18 27.15 3.92
C GLY A 32 -4.91 27.94 3.59
N LEU A 33 -3.84 27.27 3.14
CA LEU A 33 -2.61 27.94 2.69
C LEU A 33 -2.84 28.80 1.44
N VAL A 34 -3.65 28.34 0.49
CA VAL A 34 -4.00 29.12 -0.71
C VAL A 34 -4.81 30.37 -0.31
N VAL A 35 -5.82 30.21 0.55
CA VAL A 35 -6.65 31.34 1.03
C VAL A 35 -5.80 32.34 1.83
N ALA A 36 -4.92 31.86 2.70
CA ALA A 36 -4.00 32.70 3.46
C ALA A 36 -3.00 33.44 2.55
N GLY A 37 -2.50 32.77 1.50
CA GLY A 37 -1.65 33.38 0.47
C GLY A 37 -2.36 34.48 -0.31
N ALA A 38 -3.65 34.29 -0.61
CA ALA A 38 -4.48 35.29 -1.28
C ALA A 38 -4.74 36.52 -0.40
N TRP A 39 -4.97 36.32 0.90
CA TRP A 39 -5.20 37.43 1.83
C TRP A 39 -3.92 38.22 2.12
N THR A 40 -2.81 37.53 2.34
CA THR A 40 -1.55 38.15 2.79
C THR A 40 -0.64 38.60 1.63
N GLU A 41 -1.03 38.31 0.38
CA GLU A 41 -0.22 38.50 -0.83
C GLU A 41 1.18 37.87 -0.74
N ASN A 42 1.36 36.87 0.13
CA ASN A 42 2.65 36.26 0.39
C ASN A 42 2.92 35.09 -0.56
N PRO A 43 3.92 35.19 -1.47
CA PRO A 43 4.24 34.14 -2.44
C PRO A 43 4.71 32.83 -1.78
N VAL A 44 5.27 32.89 -0.57
CA VAL A 44 5.75 31.70 0.17
C VAL A 44 4.60 30.75 0.51
N LEU A 45 3.40 31.28 0.79
CA LEU A 45 2.24 30.44 1.12
C LEU A 45 1.73 29.66 -0.09
N TYR A 46 1.81 30.24 -1.29
CA TYR A 46 1.50 29.52 -2.52
C TYR A 46 2.53 28.42 -2.82
N ALA A 47 3.82 28.69 -2.58
CA ALA A 47 4.86 27.67 -2.71
C ALA A 47 4.62 26.51 -1.72
N ALA A 48 4.29 26.82 -0.46
CA ALA A 48 3.94 25.82 0.54
C ALA A 48 2.67 25.02 0.16
N ALA A 49 1.65 25.69 -0.38
CA ALA A 49 0.45 25.02 -0.89
C ALA A 49 0.77 24.07 -2.05
N GLY A 50 1.66 24.46 -2.97
CA GLY A 50 2.14 23.61 -4.06
C GLY A 50 2.80 22.34 -3.55
N VAL A 51 3.74 22.46 -2.60
CA VAL A 51 4.40 21.29 -1.96
C VAL A 51 3.37 20.42 -1.23
N GLY A 52 2.46 21.04 -0.47
CA GLY A 52 1.39 20.35 0.24
C GLY A 52 0.46 19.58 -0.70
N ALA A 53 0.15 20.12 -1.88
CA ALA A 53 -0.68 19.44 -2.87
C ALA A 53 -0.01 18.17 -3.40
N VAL A 54 1.30 18.22 -3.68
CA VAL A 54 2.08 17.03 -4.11
C VAL A 54 2.07 15.95 -3.04
N LEU A 55 2.32 16.32 -1.78
CA LEU A 55 2.28 15.38 -0.65
C LEU A 55 0.88 14.78 -0.47
N THR A 56 -0.16 15.59 -0.57
CA THR A 56 -1.57 15.15 -0.47
C THR A 56 -1.91 14.15 -1.59
N PHE A 57 -1.41 14.40 -2.80
CA PHE A 57 -1.59 13.49 -3.92
C PHE A 57 -0.88 12.14 -3.69
N ALA A 58 0.34 12.15 -3.16
CA ALA A 58 1.06 10.93 -2.81
C ALA A 58 0.29 10.11 -1.75
N VAL A 59 -0.21 10.77 -0.70
CA VAL A 59 -1.02 10.14 0.36
C VAL A 59 -2.29 9.49 -0.22
N ARG A 60 -2.95 10.15 -1.19
CA ARG A 60 -4.15 9.62 -1.87
C ARG A 60 -3.90 8.28 -2.57
N GLN A 61 -2.67 8.03 -3.04
CA GLN A 61 -2.33 6.79 -3.72
C GLN A 61 -2.09 5.64 -2.74
N VAL A 62 -1.47 5.91 -1.58
CA VAL A 62 -1.01 4.86 -0.65
C VAL A 62 -2.08 4.45 0.37
N VAL A 63 -2.81 5.42 0.93
CA VAL A 63 -3.79 5.19 2.01
C VAL A 63 -4.89 4.17 1.68
N PRO A 64 -5.50 4.13 0.46
CA PRO A 64 -6.57 3.17 0.19
C PRO A 64 -6.07 1.72 0.22
N HIS A 65 -4.83 1.45 -0.18
CA HIS A 65 -4.28 0.08 -0.18
C HIS A 65 -4.02 -0.41 1.25
N LEU A 66 -3.43 0.43 2.09
CA LEU A 66 -3.23 0.13 3.50
C LEU A 66 -4.56 -0.06 4.24
N SER A 67 -5.54 0.81 3.97
CA SER A 67 -6.87 0.73 4.57
C SER A 67 -7.63 -0.53 4.16
N ASN A 68 -7.56 -0.88 2.88
CA ASN A 68 -8.18 -2.09 2.34
C ASN A 68 -7.52 -3.36 2.86
N ALA A 69 -6.19 -3.37 3.04
CA ALA A 69 -5.48 -4.50 3.63
C ALA A 69 -5.93 -4.74 5.08
N ALA A 70 -5.98 -3.69 5.91
CA ALA A 70 -6.44 -3.80 7.29
C ALA A 70 -7.93 -4.21 7.38
N LEU A 71 -8.79 -3.60 6.56
CA LEU A 71 -10.21 -3.95 6.52
C LEU A 71 -10.41 -5.39 6.03
N GLY A 72 -9.65 -5.80 5.01
CA GLY A 72 -9.64 -7.18 4.52
C GLY A 72 -9.20 -8.18 5.59
N LEU A 73 -8.16 -7.86 6.36
CA LEU A 73 -7.69 -8.75 7.42
C LEU A 73 -8.72 -8.96 8.54
N ARG A 74 -9.59 -7.96 8.78
CA ARG A 74 -10.68 -8.03 9.78
C ARG A 74 -11.96 -8.67 9.25
N GLU A 75 -12.42 -8.26 8.08
CA GLU A 75 -13.77 -8.53 7.56
C GLU A 75 -13.77 -9.26 6.20
N GLY A 76 -12.60 -9.34 5.56
CA GLY A 76 -12.45 -9.99 4.26
C GLY A 76 -12.57 -11.51 4.33
N TRP A 77 -12.85 -12.11 3.18
CA TRP A 77 -12.79 -13.57 3.07
C TRP A 77 -11.38 -14.00 2.67
N ARG A 78 -11.00 -15.20 3.13
CA ARG A 78 -9.70 -15.79 2.88
C ARG A 78 -9.84 -16.92 1.87
N GLN A 79 -8.92 -16.99 0.92
CA GLN A 79 -8.86 -18.04 -0.08
C GLN A 79 -7.41 -18.53 -0.18
N GLU A 80 -7.24 -19.84 -0.25
CA GLU A 80 -5.92 -20.44 -0.47
C GLU A 80 -5.47 -20.16 -1.91
N GLY A 81 -4.18 -19.87 -2.06
CA GLY A 81 -3.54 -19.66 -3.34
C GLY A 81 -2.03 -19.67 -3.21
N THR A 82 -1.37 -19.36 -4.31
CA THR A 82 0.09 -19.33 -4.35
C THR A 82 0.57 -17.92 -4.67
N VAL A 83 1.60 -17.47 -3.98
CA VAL A 83 2.37 -16.27 -4.32
C VAL A 83 3.77 -16.67 -4.76
N GLU A 84 4.21 -16.16 -5.91
CA GLU A 84 5.60 -16.20 -6.34
C GLU A 84 6.20 -14.82 -6.12
N ILE A 85 7.21 -14.73 -5.26
CA ILE A 85 7.87 -13.49 -4.86
C ILE A 85 9.16 -13.37 -5.68
N GLY A 86 9.30 -12.27 -6.40
CA GLY A 86 10.52 -11.79 -7.05
C GLY A 86 11.10 -10.59 -6.29
N ILE A 87 12.43 -10.51 -6.24
CA ILE A 87 13.13 -9.38 -5.62
C ILE A 87 13.91 -8.67 -6.73
N SER A 88 13.48 -7.45 -7.05
CA SER A 88 14.13 -6.60 -8.05
C SER A 88 15.00 -5.58 -7.32
N ARG A 89 16.32 -5.63 -7.53
CA ARG A 89 17.27 -4.63 -7.01
C ARG A 89 17.63 -3.64 -8.09
N TRP A 90 17.53 -2.36 -7.80
CA TRP A 90 17.95 -1.31 -8.72
C TRP A 90 18.78 -0.25 -8.00
N LYS A 91 19.70 0.35 -8.74
CA LYS A 91 20.56 1.45 -8.27
C LYS A 91 20.06 2.75 -8.85
N ASP A 92 19.90 3.75 -7.99
CA ASP A 92 19.64 5.11 -8.46
C ASP A 92 20.93 5.78 -8.96
N ALA A 93 20.82 6.94 -9.60
CA ALA A 93 21.93 7.72 -10.13
C ALA A 93 22.98 8.08 -9.06
N GLU A 94 22.57 8.15 -7.79
CA GLU A 94 23.45 8.34 -6.63
C GLU A 94 24.04 7.04 -6.07
N SER A 95 23.92 5.92 -6.78
CA SER A 95 24.36 4.58 -6.36
C SER A 95 23.68 4.02 -5.10
N ASN A 96 22.56 4.61 -4.69
CA ASN A 96 21.73 4.06 -3.61
C ASN A 96 21.05 2.77 -4.10
N GLU A 97 21.18 1.69 -3.33
CA GLU A 97 20.54 0.40 -3.62
C GLU A 97 19.12 0.38 -3.07
N TYR A 98 18.15 0.18 -3.96
CA TYR A 98 16.73 0.02 -3.62
C TYR A 98 16.27 -1.38 -3.96
N GLU A 99 15.50 -1.98 -3.06
CA GLU A 99 14.84 -3.27 -3.26
C GLU A 99 13.34 -3.05 -3.49
N THR A 100 12.83 -3.60 -4.58
CA THR A 100 11.40 -3.68 -4.86
C THR A 100 10.97 -5.15 -4.80
N TYR A 101 9.90 -5.42 -4.06
CA TYR A 101 9.33 -6.76 -3.94
C TYR A 101 8.15 -6.89 -4.89
N GLU A 102 8.27 -7.77 -5.87
CA GLU A 102 7.23 -8.06 -6.85
C GLU A 102 6.64 -9.44 -6.57
N GLY A 103 5.35 -9.59 -6.79
CA GLY A 103 4.58 -10.78 -6.49
C GLY A 103 3.67 -11.16 -7.63
N ARG A 104 3.77 -12.42 -8.09
CA ARG A 104 2.77 -13.04 -8.95
C ARG A 104 1.84 -13.89 -8.11
N ILE A 105 0.56 -13.54 -8.10
CA ILE A 105 -0.45 -14.21 -7.28
C ILE A 105 -1.37 -15.02 -8.16
N ALA A 106 -1.36 -16.33 -7.93
CA ALA A 106 -2.22 -17.29 -8.60
C ALA A 106 -3.28 -17.82 -7.63
N VAL A 107 -4.54 -17.79 -8.08
CA VAL A 107 -5.69 -18.33 -7.36
C VAL A 107 -6.49 -19.21 -8.30
N ALA A 108 -6.92 -20.37 -7.81
CA ALA A 108 -7.74 -21.29 -8.60
C ALA A 108 -9.00 -20.57 -9.12
N GLY A 109 -9.18 -20.58 -10.44
CA GLY A 109 -10.34 -19.98 -11.11
C GLY A 109 -10.31 -18.45 -11.25
N GLN A 110 -9.18 -17.78 -10.94
CA GLN A 110 -9.03 -16.33 -11.10
C GLN A 110 -7.85 -15.96 -12.00
N PRO A 111 -7.83 -14.74 -12.56
CA PRO A 111 -6.66 -14.26 -13.31
C PRO A 111 -5.42 -14.18 -12.42
N LEU A 112 -4.27 -14.41 -13.02
CA LEU A 112 -2.97 -14.15 -12.40
C LEU A 112 -2.80 -12.64 -12.19
N TRP A 113 -2.38 -12.25 -11.00
CA TRP A 113 -2.14 -10.85 -10.63
C TRP A 113 -0.65 -10.59 -10.43
N GLU A 114 -0.18 -9.45 -10.92
CA GLU A 114 1.14 -8.89 -10.63
C GLU A 114 0.99 -7.75 -9.63
N MET A 115 1.76 -7.81 -8.55
CA MET A 115 1.66 -6.92 -7.40
C MET A 115 3.04 -6.47 -6.97
N GLU A 116 3.20 -5.16 -6.79
CA GLU A 116 4.33 -4.63 -6.04
C GLU A 116 3.94 -4.54 -4.57
N PHE A 117 4.69 -5.20 -3.71
CA PHE A 117 4.42 -5.22 -2.28
C PHE A 117 5.03 -4.02 -1.57
N ALA A 118 4.33 -3.54 -0.55
CA ALA A 118 4.89 -2.58 0.38
C ALA A 118 6.08 -3.19 1.13
N GLN A 119 7.06 -2.36 1.47
CA GLN A 119 8.26 -2.82 2.18
C GLN A 119 7.86 -3.48 3.50
N PRO A 120 8.15 -4.77 3.67
CA PRO A 120 7.76 -5.50 4.86
C PRO A 120 8.55 -4.98 6.06
N ARG A 121 7.85 -4.74 7.17
CA ARG A 121 8.47 -4.27 8.42
C ARG A 121 8.87 -5.50 9.24
N ASN A 122 10.13 -5.56 9.66
CA ASN A 122 10.67 -6.57 10.58
C ASN A 122 10.75 -8.01 10.03
N TRP A 123 10.60 -8.19 8.72
CA TRP A 123 10.83 -9.46 8.01
C TRP A 123 11.20 -9.15 6.55
N GLN A 124 12.06 -9.97 5.94
CA GLN A 124 12.43 -9.87 4.54
C GLN A 124 11.93 -11.12 3.80
N PRO A 125 11.04 -10.95 2.80
CA PRO A 125 10.54 -12.06 2.02
C PRO A 125 11.68 -12.64 1.19
N VAL A 126 11.71 -13.97 1.12
CA VAL A 126 12.69 -14.70 0.31
C VAL A 126 12.10 -14.87 -1.09
N GLN A 127 12.95 -14.82 -2.11
CA GLN A 127 12.54 -15.11 -3.48
C GLN A 127 12.10 -16.58 -3.58
N GLY A 128 10.95 -16.82 -4.19
CA GLY A 128 10.43 -18.18 -4.34
C GLY A 128 8.92 -18.25 -4.42
N ARG A 129 8.41 -19.49 -4.44
CA ARG A 129 6.99 -19.79 -4.53
C ARG A 129 6.50 -20.31 -3.18
N PHE A 130 5.44 -19.69 -2.67
CA PHE A 130 4.88 -19.96 -1.34
C PHE A 130 3.38 -20.16 -1.40
N GLU A 131 2.89 -21.14 -0.64
CA GLU A 131 1.46 -21.23 -0.33
C GLU A 131 1.07 -20.06 0.57
N ALA A 132 -0.05 -19.41 0.26
CA ALA A 132 -0.49 -18.22 0.93
C ALA A 132 -2.01 -18.16 1.05
N ARG A 133 -2.46 -17.62 2.19
CA ARG A 133 -3.85 -17.20 2.38
C ARG A 133 -4.03 -15.80 1.84
N LEU A 134 -4.80 -15.71 0.77
CA LEU A 134 -5.10 -14.48 0.08
C LEU A 134 -6.39 -13.89 0.62
N VAL A 135 -6.34 -12.62 0.98
CA VAL A 135 -7.44 -11.92 1.61
C VAL A 135 -8.09 -11.01 0.61
N PHE A 136 -9.39 -11.14 0.45
CA PHE A 136 -10.18 -10.36 -0.49
C PHE A 136 -11.24 -9.53 0.23
N LEU A 137 -11.57 -8.40 -0.39
CA LEU A 137 -12.56 -7.46 0.11
C LEU A 137 -13.64 -7.22 -0.94
N ARG A 138 -14.90 -7.10 -0.52
CA ARG A 138 -16.02 -6.93 -1.44
C ARG A 138 -15.87 -5.61 -2.19
N GLY A 139 -15.95 -5.66 -3.53
CA GLY A 139 -15.75 -4.50 -4.39
C GLY A 139 -14.29 -4.25 -4.81
N VAL A 140 -13.34 -5.04 -4.32
CA VAL A 140 -11.95 -5.04 -4.80
C VAL A 140 -11.70 -6.30 -5.62
N ALA A 141 -11.21 -6.14 -6.85
CA ALA A 141 -11.07 -7.24 -7.81
C ALA A 141 -9.81 -8.10 -7.60
N TRP A 142 -8.89 -7.67 -6.74
CA TRP A 142 -7.60 -8.29 -6.45
C TRP A 142 -7.46 -8.53 -4.94
N PRO A 143 -6.54 -9.41 -4.50
CA PRO A 143 -6.32 -9.63 -3.08
C PRO A 143 -5.73 -8.38 -2.41
N VAL A 144 -6.31 -7.99 -1.29
CA VAL A 144 -5.90 -6.80 -0.50
C VAL A 144 -4.78 -7.13 0.48
N ALA A 145 -4.57 -8.40 0.81
CA ALA A 145 -3.43 -8.87 1.57
C ALA A 145 -3.08 -10.33 1.22
N VAL A 146 -1.82 -10.69 1.42
CA VAL A 146 -1.24 -12.01 1.19
C VAL A 146 -0.58 -12.44 2.48
N VAL A 147 -1.05 -13.54 3.06
CA VAL A 147 -0.55 -14.07 4.33
C VAL A 147 0.21 -15.35 4.04
N THR A 148 1.53 -15.33 4.21
CA THR A 148 2.38 -16.53 4.13
C THR A 148 2.63 -17.09 5.53
N ALA A 149 3.35 -18.22 5.62
CA ALA A 149 3.80 -18.74 6.91
C ALA A 149 4.75 -17.78 7.64
N ASP A 150 5.54 -17.02 6.87
CA ASP A 150 6.63 -16.20 7.38
C ASP A 150 6.24 -14.74 7.61
N GLY A 151 5.15 -14.26 6.99
CA GLY A 151 4.65 -12.90 7.23
C GLY A 151 3.53 -12.43 6.32
N LEU A 152 3.25 -11.13 6.43
CA LEU A 152 2.17 -10.44 5.75
C LEU A 152 2.72 -9.52 4.65
N LEU A 153 2.14 -9.64 3.45
CA LEU A 153 2.39 -8.76 2.31
C LEU A 153 1.09 -8.08 1.89
N TYR A 154 1.18 -6.84 1.44
CA TYR A 154 0.04 -6.08 0.91
C TYR A 154 0.52 -5.17 -0.23
N PRO A 155 -0.36 -4.82 -1.17
CA PRO A 155 0.01 -4.00 -2.32
C PRO A 155 0.46 -2.61 -1.89
N ARG A 156 1.58 -2.16 -2.44
CA ARG A 156 2.01 -0.75 -2.38
C ARG A 156 1.20 0.11 -3.36
N VAL A 157 0.95 -0.45 -4.55
CA VAL A 157 0.23 0.20 -5.65
C VAL A 157 -0.85 -0.73 -6.19
N ARG A 158 -1.72 -0.19 -7.04
CA ARG A 158 -2.78 -0.97 -7.68
C ARG A 158 -2.20 -2.16 -8.47
N PRO A 159 -2.60 -3.40 -8.15
CA PRO A 159 -2.22 -4.60 -8.89
C PRO A 159 -2.60 -4.55 -10.36
N ARG A 160 -1.78 -5.17 -11.20
CA ARG A 160 -2.05 -5.36 -12.62
C ARG A 160 -2.44 -6.81 -12.86
N ARG A 161 -3.31 -7.05 -13.84
CA ARG A 161 -3.54 -8.41 -14.32
C ARG A 161 -2.34 -8.82 -15.15
N ALA A 162 -1.76 -9.97 -14.87
CA ALA A 162 -0.80 -10.55 -15.79
C ALA A 162 -1.55 -10.85 -17.10
N GLY A 163 -1.13 -10.24 -18.20
CA GLY A 163 -1.70 -10.53 -19.51
C GLY A 163 -1.49 -12.01 -19.84
N ARG A 164 -2.49 -12.64 -20.49
CA ARG A 164 -2.28 -13.91 -21.19
C ARG A 164 -1.21 -13.67 -22.26
N THR A 165 0.04 -13.98 -21.97
CA THR A 165 1.02 -14.38 -23.00
C THR A 165 0.80 -15.84 -23.33
#